data_AF-A0A4P6K288-F1
#
_entry.id   AF-A0A4P6K288-F1
#
_cell.length_a   1.000
_cell.length_b   1.000
_cell.length_c   1.000
_cell.angle_alpha   90.00
_cell.angle_beta   90.00
_cell.angle_gamma   90.00
#
_symmetry.space_group_name_H-M   'P 1'
#
loop_
_entity.id
_entity.type
_entity.pdbx_description
1 polymer ?
#
loop_
_entity_poly.entity_id
_entity_poly.type
_entity_poly.pdbx_seq_one_letter_code
_entity_poly.pdbx_strand_id
1 'polypeptide(L)'
;MRQHIVKAGCEVILIGAGIKEKSLTKPDITREEVAKAVNTDIVKLVALGDRGIAVETMAHGATAVVRKLFTQGRLHGILGGSGGSALVTEAMRALPIGVPKLMVSNNA
;
A
#
# COMPACT_ATOMS: atom_id res chain seq x y z
N MET A 1 -13.42 -4.00 7.02
CA MET A 1 -12.78 -4.55 5.81
C MET A 1 -11.87 -5.74 6.11
N ARG A 2 -10.68 -5.57 6.71
CA ARG A 2 -9.74 -6.69 7.05
C ARG A 2 -10.44 -7.88 7.72
N GLN A 3 -11.25 -7.62 8.75
CA GLN A 3 -11.97 -8.66 9.48
C GLN A 3 -12.93 -9.48 8.60
N HIS A 4 -13.57 -8.89 7.59
CA HIS A 4 -14.47 -9.63 6.70
C HIS A 4 -13.69 -10.55 5.75
N ILE A 5 -12.53 -10.11 5.27
CA ILE A 5 -11.65 -10.91 4.41
C ILE A 5 -11.10 -12.10 5.20
N VAL A 6 -10.67 -11.87 6.44
CA VAL A 6 -10.22 -12.94 7.35
C VAL A 6 -11.36 -13.92 7.65
N LYS A 7 -12.59 -13.44 7.92
CA LYS A 7 -13.76 -14.30 8.11
C LYS A 7 -14.12 -15.13 6.87
N ALA A 8 -13.77 -14.67 5.67
CA ALA A 8 -13.93 -15.43 4.44
C ALA A 8 -12.84 -16.50 4.23
N GLY A 9 -11.92 -16.70 5.20
CA GLY A 9 -10.86 -17.71 5.16
C GLY A 9 -9.58 -17.25 4.47
N CYS A 10 -9.45 -15.96 4.14
CA CYS A 10 -8.27 -15.43 3.46
C CYS A 10 -7.24 -14.88 4.46
N GLU A 11 -5.96 -15.15 4.21
CA GLU A 11 -4.85 -14.46 4.88
C GLU A 11 -4.78 -13.00 4.38
N VAL A 12 -4.49 -12.05 5.29
CA VAL A 12 -4.41 -10.62 4.97
C VAL A 12 -3.10 -10.03 5.46
N ILE A 13 -2.35 -9.44 4.52
CA ILE A 13 -1.19 -8.59 4.79
C ILE A 13 -1.64 -7.12 4.66
N LEU A 14 -1.55 -6.36 5.74
CA LEU A 14 -1.85 -4.93 5.75
C LEU A 14 -0.59 -4.11 5.47
N ILE A 15 -0.60 -3.35 4.38
CA ILE A 15 0.50 -2.45 3.99
C ILE A 15 0.11 -1.01 4.35
N GLY A 16 0.90 -0.37 5.21
CA GLY A 16 0.73 1.03 5.56
C GLY A 16 1.57 1.92 4.66
N ALA A 17 0.96 2.65 3.74
CA ALA A 17 1.67 3.55 2.81
C ALA A 17 1.33 5.04 3.00
N GLY A 18 0.65 5.39 4.09
CA GLY A 18 0.29 6.79 4.41
C GLY A 18 1.48 7.64 4.85
N ILE A 19 1.39 8.95 4.58
CA ILE A 19 2.47 9.92 4.85
C ILE A 19 2.25 10.70 6.15
N LYS A 20 1.02 11.16 6.39
CA LYS A 20 0.71 12.18 7.42
C LYS A 20 0.63 11.64 8.85
N GLU A 21 -0.07 10.53 9.05
CA GLU A 21 -0.34 10.02 10.39
C GLU A 21 -0.03 8.53 10.51
N LYS A 22 0.39 8.15 11.71
CA LYS A 22 0.63 6.75 12.05
C LYS A 22 -0.71 6.02 12.00
N SER A 23 -0.76 4.93 11.25
CA SER A 23 -1.98 4.14 11.09
C SER A 23 -2.60 3.78 12.44
N LEU A 24 -3.91 3.97 12.59
CA LEU A 24 -4.68 3.57 13.79
C LEU A 24 -4.59 2.07 14.09
N THR A 25 -4.23 1.27 13.09
CA THR A 25 -3.96 -0.17 13.21
C THR A 25 -2.52 -0.45 12.81
N LYS A 26 -1.81 -1.29 13.58
CA LYS A 26 -0.45 -1.72 13.24
C LYS A 26 -0.48 -2.49 11.89
N PRO A 27 0.18 -1.98 10.84
CA PRO A 27 0.30 -2.72 9.59
C PRO A 27 1.34 -3.84 9.73
N ASP A 28 1.20 -4.86 8.89
CA ASP A 28 2.17 -5.96 8.78
C ASP A 28 3.42 -5.49 8.02
N ILE A 29 3.24 -4.54 7.08
CA ILE A 29 4.33 -3.80 6.43
C ILE A 29 4.12 -2.31 6.70
N THR A 30 5.04 -1.73 7.45
CA THR A 30 5.00 -0.34 7.91
C THR A 30 5.36 0.66 6.81
N ARG A 31 4.98 1.94 7.00
CA ARG A 31 5.33 3.02 6.06
C ARG A 31 6.85 3.23 5.97
N GLU A 32 7.56 2.93 7.05
CA GLU A 32 9.02 2.94 7.12
C GLU A 32 9.60 1.84 6.21
N GLU A 33 9.04 0.63 6.24
CA GLU A 33 9.45 -0.47 5.33
C GLU A 33 9.09 -0.17 3.87
N VAL A 34 7.93 0.46 3.63
CA VAL A 34 7.53 0.92 2.29
C VAL A 34 8.52 1.95 1.74
N ALA A 35 8.89 2.96 2.52
CA ALA A 35 9.89 3.95 2.14
C ALA A 35 11.27 3.30 1.87
N LYS A 36 11.68 2.36 2.74
CA LYS A 36 12.94 1.62 2.56
C LYS A 36 12.97 0.79 1.29
N ALA A 37 11.83 0.32 0.78
CA ALA A 37 11.76 -0.43 -0.47
C ALA A 37 12.25 0.36 -1.70
N VAL A 38 12.30 1.69 -1.60
CA VAL A 38 12.86 2.61 -2.61
C VAL A 38 14.05 3.41 -2.07
N ASN A 39 14.77 2.86 -1.09
CA ASN A 39 16.00 3.42 -0.53
C ASN A 39 15.83 4.82 0.09
N THR A 40 14.65 5.13 0.65
CA THR A 40 14.40 6.39 1.36
C THR A 40 13.87 6.17 2.77
N ASP A 41 13.63 7.26 3.48
CA ASP A 41 13.04 7.28 4.82
C ASP A 41 11.80 8.18 4.83
N ILE A 42 10.74 7.72 5.49
CA ILE A 42 9.51 8.48 5.66
C ILE A 42 9.74 9.81 6.40
N VAL A 43 10.68 9.86 7.34
CA VAL A 43 11.05 11.07 8.07
C VAL A 43 11.64 12.11 7.13
N LYS A 44 12.48 11.69 6.17
CA LYS A 44 13.04 12.58 5.15
C LYS A 44 11.97 13.12 4.21
N LEU A 45 11.05 12.25 3.76
CA LEU A 45 9.93 12.64 2.90
C LEU A 45 8.99 13.64 3.59
N VAL A 46 8.71 13.43 4.87
CA VAL A 46 7.89 14.36 5.66
C VAL A 46 8.62 15.69 5.89
N ALA A 47 9.92 15.65 6.18
CA ALA A 47 10.73 16.85 6.40
C ALA A 47 10.89 17.71 5.14
N LEU A 48 10.85 17.11 3.95
CA LEU A 48 10.87 17.84 2.68
C LEU A 48 9.66 18.77 2.51
N GLY A 49 8.53 18.46 3.17
CA GLY A 49 7.31 19.28 3.14
C GLY A 49 6.53 19.23 1.82
N ASP A 50 7.06 18.60 0.78
CA ASP A 50 6.38 18.41 -0.50
C ASP A 50 5.51 17.14 -0.47
N ARG A 51 4.19 17.35 -0.35
CA ARG A 51 3.22 16.26 -0.33
C ARG A 51 3.20 15.46 -1.62
N GLY A 52 3.39 16.10 -2.78
CA GLY A 52 3.34 15.43 -4.08
C GLY A 52 4.47 14.41 -4.20
N ILE A 53 5.70 14.85 -3.94
CA ILE A 53 6.90 14.00 -3.95
C ILE A 53 6.76 12.86 -2.93
N ALA A 54 6.23 13.15 -1.73
CA ALA A 54 6.03 12.12 -0.72
C ALA A 54 4.99 11.07 -1.16
N VAL A 55 3.88 11.47 -1.80
CA VAL A 55 2.86 10.54 -2.33
C VAL A 55 3.43 9.67 -3.44
N GLU A 56 4.11 10.28 -4.41
CA GLU A 56 4.73 9.56 -5.51
C GLU A 56 5.80 8.57 -5.02
N THR A 57 6.69 9.01 -4.14
CA THR A 57 7.75 8.14 -3.61
C THR A 57 7.18 6.97 -2.81
N MET A 58 6.14 7.22 -2.00
CA MET A 58 5.47 6.15 -1.25
C MET A 58 4.67 5.21 -2.16
N ALA A 59 4.16 5.67 -3.29
CA ALA A 59 3.52 4.83 -4.29
C ALA A 59 4.51 3.90 -4.98
N HIS A 60 5.69 4.40 -5.37
CA HIS A 60 6.79 3.56 -5.84
C HIS A 60 7.22 2.53 -4.79
N GLY A 61 7.33 2.94 -3.52
CA GLY A 61 7.60 2.04 -2.40
C GLY A 61 6.56 0.93 -2.26
N ALA A 62 5.27 1.29 -2.30
CA ALA A 62 4.17 0.33 -2.19
C ALA A 62 4.16 -0.62 -3.38
N THR A 63 4.41 -0.11 -4.58
CA THR A 63 4.57 -0.90 -5.81
C THR A 63 5.69 -1.93 -5.68
N ALA A 64 6.86 -1.54 -5.16
CA ALA A 64 7.98 -2.45 -4.94
C ALA A 64 7.62 -3.58 -3.95
N VAL A 65 6.95 -3.24 -2.85
CA VAL A 65 6.46 -4.23 -1.87
C VAL A 65 5.45 -5.18 -2.49
N VAL A 66 4.44 -4.66 -3.18
CA VAL A 66 3.37 -5.45 -3.82
C VAL A 66 3.95 -6.42 -4.85
N ARG A 67 4.87 -5.94 -5.70
CA ARG A 67 5.56 -6.80 -6.67
C ARG A 67 6.36 -7.88 -5.98
N LYS A 68 7.11 -7.55 -4.93
CA LYS A 68 7.89 -8.52 -4.16
C LYS A 68 6.99 -9.63 -3.61
N LEU A 69 5.89 -9.27 -2.93
CA LEU A 69 4.95 -10.25 -2.38
C LEU A 69 4.33 -11.13 -3.48
N PHE A 70 3.97 -10.55 -4.63
CA PHE A 70 3.46 -11.30 -5.77
C PHE A 70 4.49 -12.30 -6.31
N THR A 71 5.73 -11.85 -6.55
CA THR A 71 6.80 -12.74 -7.04
C THR A 71 7.16 -13.87 -6.08
N GLN A 72 6.89 -13.68 -4.78
CA GLN A 72 7.08 -14.68 -3.74
C GLN A 72 5.89 -15.65 -3.61
N GLY A 73 4.82 -15.50 -4.41
CA GLY A 73 3.60 -16.29 -4.28
C GLY A 73 2.79 -15.98 -3.02
N ARG A 74 3.02 -14.82 -2.39
CA ARG A 74 2.38 -14.41 -1.13
C ARG A 74 1.23 -13.43 -1.32
N LEU A 75 1.00 -12.96 -2.55
CA LEU A 75 -0.08 -12.06 -2.89
C LEU A 75 -0.89 -12.64 -4.05
N HIS A 76 -2.18 -12.88 -3.78
CA HIS A 76 -3.13 -13.44 -4.75
C HIS A 76 -4.20 -12.43 -5.16
N GLY A 77 -4.28 -11.29 -4.49
CA GLY A 77 -5.21 -10.21 -4.77
C GLY A 77 -4.87 -8.99 -3.92
N ILE A 78 -5.41 -7.83 -4.31
CA ILE A 78 -5.16 -6.57 -3.61
C ILE A 78 -6.46 -5.78 -3.47
N LEU A 79 -6.61 -5.13 -2.33
CA LEU A 79 -7.75 -4.28 -2.02
C LEU A 79 -7.25 -3.01 -1.34
N GLY A 80 -7.72 -1.84 -1.78
CA GLY A 80 -7.39 -0.56 -1.13
C GLY A 80 -8.57 0.37 -0.90
N GLY A 81 -8.35 1.39 -0.06
CA GLY A 81 -9.40 2.28 0.47
C GLY A 81 -9.16 3.77 0.18
N SER A 82 -10.20 4.58 0.39
CA SER A 82 -10.35 5.98 -0.07
C SER A 82 -9.26 6.99 0.34
N GLY A 83 -8.50 6.75 1.42
CA GLY A 83 -7.49 7.71 1.91
C GLY A 83 -6.22 7.83 1.05
N GLY A 84 -6.03 6.95 0.05
CA GLY A 84 -4.79 6.86 -0.72
C GLY A 84 -4.99 6.36 -2.16
N SER A 85 -6.11 6.70 -2.79
CA SER A 85 -6.55 6.15 -4.09
C SER A 85 -5.47 6.19 -5.16
N ALA A 86 -4.76 7.31 -5.33
CA ALA A 86 -3.70 7.43 -6.33
C ALA A 86 -2.52 6.50 -6.03
N LEU A 87 -2.06 6.49 -4.77
CA LEU A 87 -0.96 5.65 -4.31
C LEU A 87 -1.27 4.16 -4.50
N VAL A 88 -2.45 3.75 -4.04
CA VAL A 88 -2.87 2.35 -4.09
C VAL A 88 -3.09 1.90 -5.53
N THR A 89 -3.74 2.71 -6.36
CA THR A 89 -4.03 2.33 -7.74
C THR A 89 -2.75 2.18 -8.57
N GLU A 90 -1.71 2.96 -8.29
CA GLU A 90 -0.38 2.75 -8.88
C GLU A 90 0.17 1.33 -8.57
N ALA A 91 0.20 0.96 -7.29
CA ALA A 91 0.66 -0.37 -6.87
C ALA A 91 -0.19 -1.51 -7.45
N MET A 92 -1.50 -1.30 -7.58
CA MET A 92 -2.42 -2.26 -8.22
C MET A 92 -2.08 -2.48 -9.70
N ARG A 93 -1.74 -1.42 -10.44
CA ARG A 93 -1.44 -1.47 -11.88
C ARG A 93 -0.14 -2.23 -12.19
N ALA A 94 0.75 -2.37 -11.22
CA ALA A 94 1.99 -3.13 -11.37
C ALA A 94 1.79 -4.65 -11.35
N LEU A 95 0.61 -5.14 -10.97
CA LEU A 95 0.29 -6.56 -10.95
C LEU A 95 -0.28 -7.02 -12.31
N PRO A 96 0.04 -8.24 -12.78
CA PRO A 96 -0.45 -8.76 -14.06
C PRO A 96 -1.98 -8.75 -14.19
N ILE A 97 -2.45 -8.76 -15.43
CA ILE A 97 -3.85 -9.06 -15.75
C ILE A 97 -4.19 -10.45 -15.20
N GLY A 98 -5.39 -10.61 -14.64
CA GLY A 98 -5.84 -11.84 -13.97
C GLY A 98 -5.72 -11.80 -12.44
N VAL A 99 -4.83 -10.98 -11.87
CA VAL A 99 -4.81 -10.76 -10.41
C VAL A 99 -6.01 -9.90 -9.99
N PRO A 100 -6.89 -10.36 -9.07
CA PRO A 100 -8.00 -9.56 -8.54
C PRO A 100 -7.53 -8.27 -7.87
N LYS A 101 -8.12 -7.13 -8.28
CA LYS A 101 -7.82 -5.78 -7.77
C LYS A 101 -9.13 -5.07 -7.47
N LEU A 102 -9.33 -4.60 -6.24
CA LEU A 102 -10.53 -3.87 -5.84
C LEU A 102 -10.20 -2.56 -5.13
N MET A 103 -10.72 -1.44 -5.63
CA MET A 103 -10.61 -0.14 -4.98
C MET A 103 -11.94 0.21 -4.35
N VAL A 104 -11.93 0.53 -3.06
CA VAL A 104 -13.12 0.97 -2.31
C VAL A 104 -13.00 2.48 -2.05
N SER A 105 -13.81 3.28 -2.75
CA SER A 105 -14.00 4.70 -2.46
C SER A 105 -15.33 4.92 -1.73
N ASN A 106 -15.36 5.92 -0.85
CA ASN A 106 -16.57 6.39 -0.17
C ASN A 106 -17.28 7.52 -0.93
N ASN A 107 -16.70 7.97 -2.04
CA ASN A 107 -17.39 8.75 -3.06
C ASN A 107 -17.79 7.75 -4.15
N ALA A 108 -19.07 7.42 -4.20
CA ALA A 108 -19.71 6.73 -5.32
C ALA A 108 -20.56 7.76 -6.08
#